data_AF-A0A2J6HJ37-F1
#
_entry.id   AF-A0A2J6HJ37-F1
#
_cell.length_a   1.000
_cell.length_b   1.000
_cell.length_c   1.000
_cell.angle_alpha   90.00
_cell.angle_beta   90.00
_cell.angle_gamma   90.00
#
_symmetry.space_group_name_H-M   'P 1'
#
loop_
_entity.id
_entity.type
_entity.pdbx_description
1 polymer ?
#
loop_
_entity_poly.entity_id
_entity_poly.type
_entity_poly.pdbx_seq_one_letter_code
_entity_poly.pdbx_strand_id
1 'polypeptide(L)'
;MPIDKMMLDPLLGPFKNMVEDCKSKNISGEHFDNLVAAVNRLEQLGQEHSDMNAFNAAVMNEGVYTNISNHYSRALSAQKTEELNSDDSNFSDENLLKMVLDGLRGAIAELKRSYEEAIKVAGSHDPVAEQKMGLDYLQRTGEISASDAKNAQKAGEKDIEETLKKKPAAFDSSVEVEVLQNPEKLIKPIQDLIDLGEEPGMTLPKFLRIQIEKGMDKAAEGMVVQRDGQEYLYK
;
A
#
# COMPACT_ATOMS: atom_id res chain seq x y z
N MET A 1 16.88 -30.05 -4.62
CA MET A 1 16.05 -30.07 -3.39
C MET A 1 15.23 -28.80 -3.40
N PRO A 2 13.95 -28.81 -2.98
CA PRO A 2 13.14 -27.59 -2.97
C PRO A 2 13.66 -26.60 -1.91
N ILE A 3 13.40 -25.31 -2.13
CA ILE A 3 13.56 -24.29 -1.09
C ILE A 3 12.65 -24.66 0.09
N ASP A 4 13.12 -24.43 1.32
CA ASP A 4 12.35 -24.68 2.52
C ASP A 4 11.01 -23.93 2.47
N LYS A 5 9.91 -24.63 2.75
CA LYS A 5 8.56 -24.05 2.75
C LYS A 5 8.43 -22.86 3.70
N MET A 6 9.15 -22.86 4.83
CA MET A 6 9.17 -21.74 5.77
C MET A 6 9.78 -20.47 5.18
N MET A 7 10.58 -20.58 4.09
CA MET A 7 11.11 -19.45 3.34
C MET A 7 10.30 -19.13 2.08
N LEU A 8 9.75 -20.15 1.42
CA LEU A 8 8.99 -19.99 0.17
C LEU A 8 7.56 -19.48 0.41
N ASP A 9 6.88 -19.93 1.45
CA ASP A 9 5.48 -19.58 1.71
C ASP A 9 5.27 -18.07 1.97
N PRO A 10 6.11 -17.38 2.78
CA PRO A 10 6.01 -15.93 2.93
C PRO A 10 6.25 -15.16 1.63
N LEU A 11 7.10 -15.70 0.73
CA LEU A 11 7.40 -15.09 -0.57
C LEU A 11 6.25 -15.26 -1.56
N LEU A 12 5.59 -16.42 -1.58
CA LEU A 12 4.46 -16.70 -2.46
C LEU A 12 3.15 -16.06 -1.97
N GLY A 13 3.03 -15.79 -0.67
CA GLY A 13 1.82 -15.26 -0.02
C GLY A 13 1.21 -14.05 -0.74
N PRO A 14 1.97 -12.97 -0.99
CA PRO A 14 1.46 -11.79 -1.70
C PRO A 14 0.89 -12.11 -3.08
N PHE A 15 1.52 -13.00 -3.85
CA PHE A 15 1.09 -13.36 -5.20
C PHE A 15 -0.12 -14.29 -5.20
N LYS A 16 -0.20 -15.21 -4.23
CA LYS A 16 -1.42 -16.03 -4.00
C LYS A 16 -2.60 -15.14 -3.61
N ASN A 17 -2.37 -14.12 -2.78
CA ASN A 17 -3.39 -13.15 -2.42
C ASN A 17 -3.90 -12.34 -3.62
N MET A 18 -3.06 -12.03 -4.62
CA MET A 18 -3.50 -11.37 -5.86
C MET A 18 -4.50 -12.24 -6.65
N VAL A 19 -4.26 -13.55 -6.72
CA VAL A 19 -5.19 -14.50 -7.36
C VAL A 19 -6.51 -14.58 -6.58
N GLU A 20 -6.44 -14.67 -5.26
CA GLU A 20 -7.63 -14.70 -4.40
C GLU A 20 -8.41 -13.37 -4.44
N ASP A 21 -7.73 -12.23 -4.54
CA ASP A 21 -8.37 -10.92 -4.76
C ASP A 21 -9.16 -10.91 -6.07
N CYS A 22 -8.57 -11.37 -7.18
CA CYS A 22 -9.28 -11.51 -8.45
C CYS A 22 -10.49 -12.46 -8.36
N LYS A 23 -10.35 -13.62 -7.70
CA LYS A 23 -11.47 -14.56 -7.48
C LYS A 23 -12.59 -13.93 -6.65
N SER A 24 -12.24 -13.21 -5.57
CA SER A 24 -13.22 -12.56 -4.70
C SER A 24 -14.02 -11.48 -5.43
N LYS A 25 -13.43 -10.86 -6.47
CA LYS A 25 -14.04 -9.88 -7.36
C LYS A 25 -14.72 -10.49 -8.59
N ASN A 26 -14.80 -11.82 -8.67
CA ASN A 26 -15.32 -12.57 -9.82
C ASN A 26 -14.66 -12.20 -11.16
N ILE A 27 -13.37 -11.88 -11.14
CA ILE A 27 -12.61 -11.54 -12.34
C ILE A 27 -12.24 -12.83 -13.08
N SER A 28 -12.52 -12.86 -14.38
CA SER A 28 -12.25 -13.99 -15.26
C SER A 28 -11.69 -13.52 -16.61
N GLY A 29 -11.18 -14.45 -17.42
CA GLY A 29 -10.68 -14.17 -18.77
C GLY A 29 -9.17 -14.34 -18.92
N GLU A 30 -8.67 -14.07 -20.13
CA GLU A 30 -7.29 -14.40 -20.52
C GLU A 30 -6.22 -13.82 -19.58
N HIS A 31 -6.41 -12.61 -19.08
CA HIS A 31 -5.46 -12.00 -18.16
C HIS A 31 -5.50 -12.62 -16.76
N PHE A 32 -6.66 -13.08 -16.30
CA PHE A 32 -6.75 -13.83 -15.05
C PHE A 32 -6.11 -15.22 -15.17
N ASP A 33 -6.36 -15.93 -16.27
CA ASP A 33 -5.77 -17.25 -16.51
C ASP A 33 -4.24 -17.18 -16.58
N ASN A 34 -3.71 -16.15 -17.26
CA ASN A 34 -2.27 -15.92 -17.34
C ASN A 34 -1.65 -15.48 -16.00
N LEU A 35 -2.39 -14.75 -15.16
CA LEU A 35 -1.97 -14.46 -13.78
C LEU A 35 -1.82 -15.75 -12.97
N VAL A 36 -2.83 -16.63 -13.01
CA VAL A 36 -2.81 -17.92 -12.30
C VAL A 36 -1.65 -18.78 -12.81
N ALA A 37 -1.42 -18.84 -14.11
CA ALA A 37 -0.32 -19.58 -14.70
C ALA A 37 1.06 -19.05 -14.24
N ALA A 38 1.24 -17.74 -14.17
CA ALA A 38 2.49 -17.12 -13.73
C ALA A 38 2.76 -17.36 -12.22
N VAL A 39 1.74 -17.29 -11.37
CA VAL A 39 1.87 -17.61 -9.94
C VAL A 39 2.18 -19.09 -9.72
N ASN A 40 1.56 -19.99 -10.49
CA ASN A 40 1.88 -21.41 -10.45
C ASN A 40 3.33 -21.68 -10.90
N ARG A 41 3.82 -20.96 -11.92
CA ARG A 41 5.22 -21.07 -12.37
C ARG A 41 6.20 -20.60 -11.29
N LEU A 42 5.88 -19.52 -10.58
CA LEU A 42 6.67 -19.05 -9.43
C LEU A 42 6.77 -20.12 -8.33
N GLU A 43 5.66 -20.76 -8.00
CA GLU A 43 5.62 -21.85 -7.02
C GLU A 43 6.42 -23.07 -7.49
N GLN A 44 6.34 -23.42 -8.78
CA GLN A 44 7.11 -24.51 -9.38
C GLN A 44 8.62 -24.24 -9.32
N LEU A 45 9.07 -23.02 -9.65
CA LEU A 45 10.48 -22.65 -9.55
C LEU A 45 11.01 -22.77 -8.12
N GLY A 46 10.20 -22.46 -7.12
CA GLY A 46 10.54 -22.65 -5.70
C GLY A 46 10.72 -24.12 -5.30
N GLN A 47 10.12 -25.05 -6.06
CA GLN A 47 10.28 -26.49 -5.86
C GLN A 47 11.46 -27.08 -6.66
N GLU A 48 11.82 -26.46 -7.78
CA GLU A 48 12.89 -26.89 -8.68
C GLU A 48 14.29 -26.50 -8.18
N HIS A 49 14.41 -25.36 -7.48
CA HIS A 49 15.68 -24.83 -7.00
C HIS A 49 15.90 -25.07 -5.50
N SER A 50 17.16 -25.22 -5.09
CA SER A 50 17.57 -25.47 -3.70
C SER A 50 18.11 -24.26 -2.95
N ASP A 51 18.35 -23.16 -3.66
CA ASP A 51 18.86 -21.92 -3.08
C ASP A 51 18.16 -20.71 -3.72
N MET A 52 18.07 -19.64 -2.94
CA MET A 52 17.34 -18.43 -3.32
C MET A 52 18.00 -17.67 -4.48
N ASN A 53 19.31 -17.82 -4.71
CA ASN A 53 19.99 -17.11 -5.79
C ASN A 53 19.65 -17.75 -7.13
N ALA A 54 19.69 -19.08 -7.23
CA ALA A 54 19.28 -19.81 -8.43
C ALA A 54 17.79 -19.59 -8.75
N PHE A 55 16.94 -19.62 -7.73
CA PHE A 55 15.52 -19.30 -7.85
C PHE A 55 15.29 -17.88 -8.37
N ASN A 56 15.91 -16.86 -7.74
CA ASN A 56 15.74 -15.47 -8.16
C ASN A 56 16.26 -15.23 -9.59
N ALA A 57 17.37 -15.87 -9.97
CA ALA A 57 17.89 -15.80 -11.34
C ALA A 57 16.91 -16.39 -12.36
N ALA A 58 16.31 -17.55 -12.06
CA ALA A 58 15.30 -18.18 -12.92
C ALA A 58 14.04 -17.32 -13.04
N VAL A 59 13.55 -16.79 -11.92
CA VAL A 59 12.38 -15.91 -11.86
C VAL A 59 12.59 -14.62 -12.67
N MET A 60 13.79 -14.02 -12.59
CA MET A 60 14.15 -12.85 -13.39
C MET A 60 14.28 -13.20 -14.88
N ASN A 61 14.94 -14.31 -15.21
CA ASN A 61 15.15 -14.75 -16.59
C ASN A 61 13.83 -15.08 -17.31
N GLU A 62 12.88 -15.70 -16.60
CA GLU A 62 11.54 -16.00 -17.12
C GLU A 62 10.56 -14.81 -17.00
N GLY A 63 10.98 -13.69 -16.39
CA GLY A 63 10.15 -12.50 -16.22
C GLY A 63 8.90 -12.72 -15.37
N VAL A 64 8.90 -13.71 -14.48
CA VAL A 64 7.69 -14.18 -13.78
C VAL A 64 7.06 -13.09 -12.92
N TYR A 65 7.85 -12.31 -12.17
CA TYR A 65 7.32 -11.18 -11.38
C TYR A 65 6.68 -10.09 -12.24
N THR A 66 7.29 -9.80 -13.39
CA THR A 66 6.77 -8.83 -14.36
C THR A 66 5.45 -9.32 -14.95
N ASN A 67 5.38 -10.61 -15.30
CA ASN A 67 4.17 -11.22 -15.86
C ASN A 67 3.02 -11.21 -14.84
N ILE A 68 3.29 -11.56 -13.58
CA ILE A 68 2.29 -11.50 -12.49
C ILE A 68 1.73 -10.08 -12.36
N SER A 69 2.60 -9.07 -12.24
CA SER A 69 2.19 -7.66 -12.09
C SER A 69 1.39 -7.14 -13.28
N ASN A 70 1.84 -7.48 -14.51
CA ASN A 70 1.18 -7.06 -15.75
C ASN A 70 -0.21 -7.68 -15.90
N HIS A 71 -0.32 -8.99 -15.69
CA HIS A 71 -1.58 -9.71 -15.85
C HIS A 71 -2.57 -9.38 -14.74
N TYR A 72 -2.12 -9.19 -13.50
CA TYR A 72 -2.98 -8.72 -12.41
C TYR A 72 -3.57 -7.34 -12.70
N SER A 73 -2.73 -6.37 -13.08
CA SER A 73 -3.18 -5.00 -13.40
C SER A 73 -4.16 -4.99 -14.58
N ARG A 74 -3.91 -5.82 -15.59
CA ARG A 74 -4.79 -5.95 -16.76
C ARG A 74 -6.07 -6.72 -16.46
N ALA A 75 -6.05 -7.74 -15.60
CA ALA A 75 -7.26 -8.45 -15.18
C ALA A 75 -8.21 -7.51 -14.41
N LEU A 76 -7.67 -6.67 -13.53
CA LEU A 76 -8.44 -5.63 -12.84
C LEU A 76 -8.99 -4.56 -13.79
N SER A 77 -8.22 -4.22 -14.82
CA SER A 77 -8.61 -3.19 -15.80
C SER A 77 -9.59 -3.72 -16.85
N ALA A 78 -9.48 -4.99 -17.23
CA ALA A 78 -10.32 -5.65 -18.22
C ALA A 78 -11.77 -5.74 -17.74
N GLN A 79 -12.03 -6.05 -16.46
CA GLN A 79 -13.37 -6.01 -15.89
C GLN A 79 -13.99 -4.60 -16.00
N LYS A 80 -13.24 -3.56 -15.63
CA LYS A 80 -13.68 -2.17 -15.82
C LYS A 80 -13.93 -1.82 -17.28
N THR A 81 -13.16 -2.41 -18.21
CA THR A 81 -13.25 -2.14 -19.65
C THR A 81 -14.39 -2.92 -20.32
N GLU A 82 -14.70 -4.14 -19.87
CA GLU A 82 -15.84 -4.95 -20.34
C GLU A 82 -17.19 -4.46 -19.79
N GLU A 83 -17.23 -3.96 -18.55
CA GLU A 83 -18.38 -3.21 -18.03
C GLU A 83 -18.63 -1.91 -18.82
N LEU A 84 -17.58 -1.27 -19.34
CA LEU A 84 -17.68 -0.05 -20.16
C LEU A 84 -18.12 -0.31 -21.62
N ASN A 85 -17.80 -1.48 -22.19
CA ASN A 85 -18.00 -1.77 -23.63
C ASN A 85 -19.32 -2.49 -23.98
N SER A 86 -20.16 -2.82 -23.01
CA SER A 86 -21.37 -3.63 -23.24
C SER A 86 -22.67 -2.82 -23.47
N ASP A 87 -22.65 -1.50 -23.26
CA ASP A 87 -23.83 -0.65 -23.48
C ASP A 87 -23.42 0.77 -23.90
N ASP A 88 -23.93 1.28 -25.04
CA ASP A 88 -23.63 2.63 -25.55
C ASP A 88 -24.06 3.74 -24.56
N SER A 89 -24.93 3.40 -23.58
CA SER A 89 -25.31 4.26 -22.46
C SER A 89 -24.23 4.41 -21.37
N ASN A 90 -23.22 3.52 -21.31
CA ASN A 90 -22.14 3.59 -20.33
C ASN A 90 -21.07 4.65 -20.66
N PHE A 91 -21.04 5.15 -21.89
CA PHE A 91 -20.23 6.31 -22.30
C PHE A 91 -20.97 7.66 -22.19
N SER A 92 -22.13 7.70 -21.53
CA SER A 92 -22.76 8.99 -21.20
C SER A 92 -21.84 9.84 -20.32
N ASP A 93 -21.81 11.14 -20.58
CA ASP A 93 -21.01 12.09 -19.81
C ASP A 93 -21.33 12.02 -18.31
N GLU A 94 -22.58 11.69 -17.97
CA GLU A 94 -23.05 11.49 -16.60
C GLU A 94 -22.41 10.27 -15.92
N ASN A 95 -22.31 9.14 -16.62
CA ASN A 95 -21.70 7.93 -16.08
C ASN A 95 -20.19 8.10 -15.90
N LEU A 96 -19.52 8.72 -16.87
CA LEU A 96 -18.09 9.02 -16.77
C LEU A 96 -17.80 10.02 -15.65
N LEU A 97 -18.62 11.07 -15.51
CA LEU A 97 -18.50 12.01 -14.39
C LEU A 97 -18.68 11.29 -13.04
N LYS A 98 -19.69 10.42 -12.93
CA LYS A 98 -19.91 9.62 -11.72
C LYS A 98 -18.70 8.76 -11.36
N MET A 99 -18.08 8.09 -12.33
CA MET A 99 -16.87 7.29 -12.10
C MET A 99 -15.70 8.14 -11.59
N VAL A 100 -15.52 9.34 -12.15
CA VAL A 100 -14.49 10.28 -11.67
C VAL A 100 -14.78 10.68 -10.22
N LEU A 101 -16.02 11.04 -9.91
CA LEU A 101 -16.43 11.41 -8.55
C LEU A 101 -16.26 10.27 -7.54
N ASP A 102 -16.61 9.03 -7.93
CA ASP A 102 -16.40 7.85 -7.10
C ASP A 102 -14.92 7.58 -6.84
N GLY A 103 -14.06 7.81 -7.84
CA GLY A 103 -12.60 7.77 -7.67
C GLY A 103 -12.10 8.80 -6.66
N LEU A 104 -12.59 10.05 -6.73
CA LEU A 104 -12.24 11.11 -5.78
C LEU A 104 -12.71 10.78 -4.35
N ARG A 105 -13.92 10.24 -4.19
CA ARG A 105 -14.44 9.75 -2.89
C ARG A 105 -13.56 8.63 -2.32
N GLY A 106 -13.16 7.69 -3.18
CA GLY A 106 -12.23 6.63 -2.82
C GLY A 106 -10.87 7.15 -2.36
N ALA A 107 -10.33 8.18 -3.02
CA ALA A 107 -9.09 8.82 -2.61
C ALA A 107 -9.19 9.48 -1.22
N ILE A 108 -10.29 10.18 -0.91
CA ILE A 108 -10.54 10.74 0.44
C ILE A 108 -10.61 9.61 1.48
N ALA A 109 -11.32 8.53 1.18
CA ALA A 109 -11.45 7.39 2.09
C ALA A 109 -10.08 6.74 2.38
N GLU A 110 -9.25 6.56 1.35
CA GLU A 110 -7.90 6.01 1.50
C GLU A 110 -7.00 6.93 2.31
N LEU A 111 -7.00 8.24 2.05
CA LEU A 111 -6.20 9.21 2.81
C LEU A 111 -6.56 9.20 4.30
N LYS A 112 -7.86 9.12 4.62
CA LYS A 112 -8.31 9.01 6.01
C LYS A 112 -7.87 7.70 6.64
N ARG A 113 -8.05 6.58 5.93
CA ARG A 113 -7.66 5.25 6.42
C ARG A 113 -6.15 5.17 6.66
N SER A 114 -5.33 5.60 5.70
CA SER A 114 -3.87 5.53 5.83
C SER A 114 -3.37 6.41 6.98
N TYR A 115 -3.99 7.57 7.19
CA TYR A 115 -3.69 8.45 8.31
C TYR A 115 -4.06 7.83 9.66
N GLU A 116 -5.26 7.26 9.79
CA GLU A 116 -5.68 6.54 11.00
C GLU A 116 -4.77 5.34 11.30
N GLU A 117 -4.38 4.59 10.27
CA GLU A 117 -3.45 3.48 10.37
C GLU A 117 -2.05 3.95 10.80
N ALA A 118 -1.55 5.05 10.23
CA ALA A 118 -0.27 5.64 10.62
C ALA A 118 -0.26 6.07 12.09
N ILE A 119 -1.32 6.72 12.58
CA ILE A 119 -1.47 7.09 14.00
C ILE A 119 -1.47 5.84 14.87
N LYS A 120 -2.25 4.82 14.48
CA LYS A 120 -2.34 3.56 15.23
C LYS A 120 -0.99 2.87 15.31
N VAL A 121 -0.27 2.76 14.19
CA VAL A 121 1.07 2.17 14.15
C VAL A 121 2.02 2.95 15.06
N ALA A 122 2.04 4.28 14.94
CA ALA A 122 2.91 5.15 15.74
C ALA A 122 2.64 5.11 17.24
N GLY A 123 1.38 4.90 17.67
CA GLY A 123 1.01 4.73 19.07
C GLY A 123 1.10 3.29 19.59
N SER A 124 1.28 2.30 18.71
CA SER A 124 1.33 0.87 19.05
C SER A 124 2.74 0.30 19.17
N HIS A 125 3.75 1.16 19.11
CA HIS A 125 5.16 0.76 19.17
C HIS A 125 5.48 0.08 20.52
N ASP A 126 5.86 -1.20 20.46
CA ASP A 126 6.34 -1.98 21.59
C ASP A 126 7.87 -2.07 21.52
N PRO A 127 8.60 -1.20 22.24
CA PRO A 127 10.06 -1.15 22.16
C PRO A 127 10.72 -2.43 22.67
N VAL A 128 10.06 -3.20 23.55
CA VAL A 128 10.59 -4.47 24.07
C VAL A 128 10.47 -5.56 23.01
N ALA A 129 9.32 -5.64 22.35
CA ALA A 129 9.11 -6.61 21.27
C ALA A 129 10.07 -6.37 20.09
N GLU A 130 10.27 -5.11 19.69
CA GLU A 130 11.19 -4.77 18.59
C GLU A 130 12.65 -5.08 18.94
N GLN A 131 13.08 -4.73 20.15
CA GLN A 131 14.42 -5.08 20.61
C GLN A 131 14.63 -6.60 20.56
N LYS A 132 13.64 -7.37 21.00
CA LYS A 132 13.69 -8.83 20.96
C LYS A 132 13.78 -9.34 19.52
N MET A 133 12.98 -8.81 18.59
CA MET A 133 13.05 -9.20 17.17
C MET A 133 14.44 -8.93 16.57
N GLY A 134 15.05 -7.78 16.88
CA GLY A 134 16.41 -7.46 16.43
C GLY A 134 17.46 -8.42 16.99
N LEU A 135 17.38 -8.76 18.28
CA LEU A 135 18.28 -9.74 18.91
C LEU A 135 18.07 -11.16 18.35
N ASP A 136 16.83 -11.57 18.11
CA ASP A 136 16.49 -12.86 17.50
C ASP A 136 17.06 -12.96 16.07
N TYR A 137 17.03 -11.87 15.30
CA TYR A 137 17.66 -11.81 13.97
C TYR A 137 19.18 -11.98 14.06
N LEU A 138 19.85 -11.19 14.90
CA LEU A 138 21.30 -11.26 15.08
C LEU A 138 21.77 -12.63 15.59
N GLN A 139 20.96 -13.28 16.44
CA GLN A 139 21.24 -14.63 16.91
C GLN A 139 21.13 -15.65 15.76
N ARG A 140 20.15 -15.50 14.86
CA ARG A 140 19.95 -16.38 13.70
C ARG A 140 21.02 -16.20 12.63
N THR A 141 21.55 -14.99 12.45
CA THR A 141 22.66 -14.72 11.52
C THR A 141 24.02 -15.12 12.10
N GLY A 142 24.08 -15.47 13.39
CA GLY A 142 25.31 -15.87 14.08
C GLY A 142 26.20 -14.69 14.48
N GLU A 143 25.70 -13.46 14.40
CA GLU A 143 26.44 -12.25 14.81
C GLU A 143 26.56 -12.13 16.33
N ILE A 144 25.62 -12.72 17.09
CA ILE A 144 25.67 -12.76 18.55
C ILE A 144 25.39 -14.17 19.08
N SER A 145 25.97 -14.49 20.24
CA SER A 145 25.67 -15.74 20.93
C SER A 145 24.30 -15.68 21.63
N ALA A 146 23.68 -16.84 21.88
CA ALA A 146 22.42 -16.91 22.63
C ALA A 146 22.54 -16.35 24.06
N SER A 147 23.70 -16.47 24.70
CA SER A 147 23.94 -15.87 26.02
C SER A 147 24.03 -14.35 25.96
N ASP A 148 24.68 -13.81 24.92
CA ASP A 148 24.82 -12.36 24.75
C ASP A 148 23.48 -11.73 24.37
N ALA A 149 22.70 -12.38 23.49
CA ALA A 149 21.33 -11.98 23.16
C ALA A 149 20.46 -11.87 24.42
N LYS A 150 20.51 -12.88 25.30
CA LYS A 150 19.73 -12.90 26.55
C LYS A 150 20.16 -11.82 27.54
N ASN A 151 21.46 -11.53 27.62
CA ASN A 151 21.97 -10.46 28.48
C ASN A 151 21.59 -9.07 27.94
N ALA A 152 21.72 -8.86 26.63
CA ALA A 152 21.34 -7.62 25.95
C ALA A 152 19.83 -7.35 26.07
N GLN A 153 19.00 -8.40 25.95
CA GLN A 153 17.55 -8.28 26.14
C GLN A 153 17.21 -7.77 27.54
N LYS A 154 17.77 -8.39 28.59
CA LYS A 154 17.52 -7.96 29.98
C LYS A 154 17.98 -6.54 30.27
N ALA A 155 19.12 -6.15 29.72
CA ALA A 155 19.66 -4.80 29.89
C ALA A 155 18.74 -3.76 29.22
N GLY A 156 18.34 -4.01 27.97
CA GLY A 156 17.48 -3.07 27.25
C GLY A 156 16.05 -3.00 27.79
N GLU A 157 15.44 -4.12 28.22
CA GLU A 157 14.14 -4.10 28.90
C GLU A 157 14.18 -3.18 30.13
N LYS A 158 15.26 -3.24 30.91
CA LYS A 158 15.44 -2.36 32.07
C LYS A 158 15.61 -0.89 31.66
N ASP A 159 16.41 -0.60 30.64
CA ASP A 159 16.63 0.77 30.16
C ASP A 159 15.34 1.37 29.57
N ILE A 160 14.54 0.58 28.86
CA ILE A 160 13.22 0.95 28.34
C ILE A 160 12.28 1.28 29.51
N GLU A 161 12.22 0.42 30.55
CA GLU A 161 11.37 0.64 31.73
C GLU A 161 11.78 1.93 32.47
N GLU A 162 13.07 2.16 32.66
CA GLU A 162 13.58 3.40 33.26
C GLU A 162 13.25 4.64 32.43
N THR A 163 13.29 4.52 31.10
CA THR A 163 12.94 5.59 30.16
C THR A 163 11.45 5.90 30.24
N LEU A 164 10.58 4.88 30.20
CA LEU A 164 9.13 5.05 30.30
C LEU A 164 8.70 5.64 31.66
N LYS A 165 9.39 5.32 32.76
CA LYS A 165 9.16 5.95 34.07
C LYS A 165 9.43 7.46 34.06
N LYS A 166 10.45 7.90 33.32
CA LYS A 166 10.83 9.33 33.21
C LYS A 166 10.02 10.06 32.14
N LYS A 167 9.68 9.36 31.06
CA LYS A 167 9.03 9.88 29.86
C LYS A 167 8.02 8.84 29.34
N PRO A 168 6.77 8.87 29.84
CA PRO A 168 5.76 7.87 29.49
C PRO A 168 5.44 7.75 27.99
N ALA A 169 5.65 8.82 27.23
CA ALA A 169 5.45 8.87 25.77
C ALA A 169 6.75 8.82 24.96
N ALA A 170 7.88 8.36 25.53
CA ALA A 170 9.18 8.37 24.85
C ALA A 170 9.23 7.62 23.51
N PHE A 171 8.33 6.65 23.36
CA PHE A 171 8.22 5.72 22.24
C PHE A 171 6.88 5.86 21.51
N ASP A 172 6.07 6.85 21.87
CA ASP A 172 4.79 7.13 21.24
C ASP A 172 4.94 8.33 20.30
N SER A 173 4.91 8.06 19.00
CA SER A 173 4.99 9.10 17.96
C SER A 173 3.61 9.47 17.40
N SER A 174 2.51 9.01 18.00
CA SER A 174 1.15 9.25 17.48
C SER A 174 0.83 10.73 17.31
N VAL A 175 1.21 11.56 18.27
CA VAL A 175 0.99 13.02 18.24
C VAL A 175 1.79 13.69 17.10
N GLU A 176 3.02 13.24 16.85
CA GLU A 176 3.84 13.78 15.76
C GLU A 176 3.21 13.44 14.40
N VAL A 177 2.75 12.21 14.23
CA VAL A 177 2.02 11.78 13.03
C VAL A 177 0.71 12.56 12.88
N GLU A 178 -0.04 12.74 13.96
CA GLU A 178 -1.30 13.48 13.95
C GLU A 178 -1.11 14.93 13.47
N VAL A 179 -0.05 15.60 13.91
CA VAL A 179 0.22 16.99 13.53
C VAL A 179 0.82 17.11 12.13
N LEU A 180 1.80 16.27 11.80
CA LEU A 180 2.59 16.42 10.57
C LEU A 180 1.96 15.76 9.35
N GLN A 181 1.19 14.70 9.54
CA GLN A 181 0.61 13.91 8.46
C GLN A 181 -0.89 14.15 8.30
N ASN A 182 -1.45 15.18 8.95
CA ASN A 182 -2.87 15.51 8.85
C ASN A 182 -3.31 15.71 7.38
N PRO A 183 -4.23 14.87 6.86
CA PRO A 183 -4.62 14.91 5.45
C PRO A 183 -5.67 15.97 5.13
N GLU A 184 -6.18 16.76 6.09
CA GLU A 184 -7.28 17.70 5.83
C GLU A 184 -7.00 18.68 4.69
N LYS A 185 -5.75 19.18 4.60
CA LYS A 185 -5.34 20.10 3.54
C LYS A 185 -5.30 19.45 2.15
N LEU A 186 -5.21 18.13 2.08
CA LEU A 186 -5.34 17.33 0.86
C LEU A 186 -6.80 16.96 0.56
N ILE A 187 -7.56 16.62 1.61
CA ILE A 187 -8.96 16.22 1.49
C ILE A 187 -9.81 17.37 0.97
N LYS A 188 -9.59 18.59 1.48
CA LYS A 188 -10.44 19.74 1.12
C LYS A 188 -10.47 20.03 -0.39
N PRO A 189 -9.34 20.16 -1.10
CA PRO A 189 -9.36 20.35 -2.55
C PRO A 189 -10.04 19.20 -3.32
N ILE A 190 -9.91 17.96 -2.85
CA ILE A 190 -10.60 16.80 -3.47
C ILE A 190 -12.10 16.89 -3.21
N GLN A 191 -12.52 17.32 -2.02
CA GLN A 191 -13.93 17.55 -1.69
C GLN A 191 -14.51 18.69 -2.54
N ASP A 192 -13.78 19.79 -2.72
CA ASP A 192 -14.21 20.91 -3.58
C ASP A 192 -14.45 20.44 -5.04
N LEU A 193 -13.65 19.48 -5.55
CA LEU A 193 -13.86 18.85 -6.84
C LEU A 193 -15.12 17.96 -6.86
N ILE A 194 -15.38 17.22 -5.78
CA ILE A 194 -16.59 16.41 -5.67
C ILE A 194 -17.83 17.30 -5.67
N ASP A 195 -17.83 18.34 -4.84
CA ASP A 195 -18.93 19.30 -4.71
C ASP A 195 -19.23 19.99 -6.05
N LEU A 196 -18.17 20.35 -6.80
CA LEU A 196 -18.31 20.89 -8.15
C LEU A 196 -18.98 19.88 -9.11
N GLY A 197 -18.54 18.63 -9.09
CA GLY A 197 -19.10 17.60 -9.97
C GLY A 197 -20.55 17.22 -9.64
N GLU A 198 -21.01 17.49 -8.41
CA GLU A 198 -22.38 17.27 -7.96
C GLU A 198 -23.34 18.43 -8.29
N GLU A 199 -22.83 19.55 -8.84
CA GLU A 199 -23.67 20.68 -9.23
C GLU A 199 -24.74 20.27 -10.28
N PRO A 200 -25.99 20.77 -10.18
CA PRO A 200 -27.04 20.42 -11.14
C PRO A 200 -26.67 20.73 -12.59
N GLY A 201 -26.87 19.76 -13.49
CA GLY A 201 -26.54 19.91 -14.90
C GLY A 201 -25.04 19.95 -15.17
N MET A 202 -24.23 19.34 -14.31
CA MET A 202 -22.82 19.08 -14.56
C MET A 202 -22.65 17.87 -15.48
N THR A 203 -21.77 18.01 -16.48
CA THR A 203 -21.34 16.94 -17.38
C THR A 203 -19.82 16.85 -17.32
N LEU A 204 -19.23 15.71 -17.70
CA LEU A 204 -17.77 15.55 -17.65
C LEU A 204 -17.02 16.67 -18.42
N PRO A 205 -17.38 17.05 -19.66
CA PRO A 205 -16.68 18.12 -20.36
C PRO A 205 -16.77 19.48 -19.64
N LYS A 206 -17.93 19.80 -19.06
CA LYS A 206 -18.15 21.04 -18.30
C LYS A 206 -17.34 21.03 -17.01
N PHE A 207 -17.32 19.91 -16.31
CA PHE A 207 -16.55 19.68 -15.09
C PHE A 207 -15.06 19.90 -15.33
N LEU A 208 -14.48 19.24 -16.33
CA LEU A 208 -13.06 19.37 -16.69
C LEU A 208 -12.70 20.81 -17.09
N ARG A 209 -13.55 21.49 -17.86
CA ARG A 209 -13.34 22.89 -18.25
C ARG A 209 -13.29 23.80 -17.02
N ILE A 210 -14.26 23.68 -16.11
CA ILE A 210 -14.33 24.52 -14.91
C ILE A 210 -13.14 24.27 -13.99
N GLN A 211 -12.65 23.03 -13.88
CA GLN A 211 -11.45 22.73 -13.11
C GLN A 211 -10.24 23.52 -13.61
N ILE A 212 -10.01 23.52 -14.93
CA ILE A 212 -8.91 24.27 -15.55
C ILE A 212 -9.10 25.77 -15.36
N GLU A 213 -10.30 26.30 -15.60
CA GLU A 213 -10.61 27.73 -15.46
C GLU A 213 -10.40 28.23 -14.02
N LYS A 214 -10.72 27.40 -13.02
CA LYS A 214 -10.58 27.74 -11.60
C LYS A 214 -9.21 27.32 -11.02
N GLY A 215 -8.33 26.71 -11.81
CA GLY A 215 -7.02 26.23 -11.34
C GLY A 215 -7.11 25.08 -10.32
N MET A 216 -8.24 24.36 -10.30
CA MET A 216 -8.47 23.21 -9.41
C MET A 216 -7.76 21.95 -9.90
N ASP A 217 -7.36 21.92 -11.18
CA ASP A 217 -6.46 20.92 -11.76
C ASP A 217 -5.12 20.84 -11.02
N LYS A 218 -4.62 21.96 -10.48
CA LYS A 218 -3.37 21.99 -9.70
C LYS A 218 -3.47 21.29 -8.34
N ALA A 219 -4.68 21.11 -7.81
CA ALA A 219 -4.88 20.28 -6.62
C ALA A 219 -4.62 18.80 -6.91
N ALA A 220 -4.90 18.35 -8.14
CA ALA A 220 -4.55 17.01 -8.61
C ALA A 220 -3.04 16.82 -8.83
N GLU A 221 -2.28 17.91 -9.00
CA GLU A 221 -0.81 17.89 -9.17
C GLU A 221 -0.03 17.84 -7.83
N GLY A 222 -0.68 17.91 -6.66
CA GLY A 222 -0.03 17.71 -5.35
C GLY A 222 0.81 18.88 -4.82
N MET A 223 0.85 20.04 -5.49
CA MET A 223 1.70 21.19 -5.12
C MET A 223 1.37 21.87 -3.77
N VAL A 224 0.17 21.66 -3.22
CA VAL A 224 -0.28 22.34 -1.98
C VAL A 224 0.38 21.76 -0.71
N VAL A 225 0.82 20.49 -0.74
CA VAL A 225 1.32 19.77 0.45
C VAL A 225 2.72 20.22 0.89
N GLN A 226 3.54 20.72 -0.03
CA GLN A 226 4.96 21.03 0.26
C GLN A 226 5.17 22.20 1.23
N ARG A 227 4.17 23.04 1.51
CA ARG A 227 4.39 24.32 2.20
C ARG A 227 4.41 24.21 3.74
N ASP A 228 3.66 23.30 4.35
CA ASP A 228 3.51 23.24 5.81
C ASP A 228 4.54 22.35 6.52
N GLY A 229 5.01 21.28 5.88
CA GLY A 229 6.12 20.47 6.41
C GLY A 229 7.39 21.32 6.62
N GLN A 230 7.55 22.38 5.83
CA GLN A 230 8.60 23.37 6.06
C GLN A 230 8.31 24.28 7.25
N GLU A 231 7.07 24.74 7.48
CA GLU A 231 6.74 25.62 8.61
C GLU A 231 6.93 24.95 9.99
N TYR A 232 6.74 23.63 10.12
CA TYR A 232 7.04 22.90 11.35
C TYR A 232 8.54 22.76 11.61
N LEU A 233 9.36 22.61 10.55
CA LEU A 233 10.83 22.55 10.66
C LEU A 233 11.46 23.89 11.05
N TYR A 234 10.72 25.00 10.97
CA TYR A 234 11.19 26.35 11.27
C TYR A 234 10.57 26.98 12.54
N LYS A 235 9.89 26.19 13.38
CA LYS A 235 9.44 26.60 14.73
C LYS A 235 10.19 25.83 15.80
#